data_AF-A0A421B207-F1
#
_entry.id   AF-A0A421B207-F1
#
_cell.length_a   1.000
_cell.length_b   1.000
_cell.length_c   1.000
_cell.angle_alpha   90.00
_cell.angle_beta   90.00
_cell.angle_gamma   90.00
#
_symmetry.space_group_name_H-M   'P 1'
#
loop_
_entity.id
_entity.type
_entity.pdbx_description
1 polymer ?
#
loop_
_entity_poly.entity_id
_entity_poly.type
_entity_poly.pdbx_seq_one_letter_code
_entity_poly.pdbx_strand_id
1 'polypeptide(L)'
;MPAASRTYWLTTTCRIRRKDESLVIERPDTDKVHIPITDVRDIVACAEVDINTAVVALLNRHRINIHLLSHYGDYAGSLLTSDTSTSGETVLAQARTAGDPTRSLAIARSLVDSCAFNVRRVTPRMGTHNHRTPRHPLTTPTKHPG
;
A
#
# COMPACT_ATOMS: atom_id res chain seq x y z
N MET A 1 -18.32 0.79 -16.44
CA MET A 1 -17.00 0.64 -15.80
C MET A 1 -17.22 0.57 -14.30
N PRO A 2 -16.67 -0.41 -13.55
CA PRO A 2 -16.77 -0.34 -12.10
C PRO A 2 -15.98 0.90 -11.63
N ALA A 3 -16.51 1.64 -10.67
CA ALA A 3 -15.76 2.69 -10.00
C ALA A 3 -14.45 2.06 -9.45
N ALA A 4 -13.32 2.75 -9.62
CA ALA A 4 -12.04 2.23 -9.13
C ALA A 4 -12.13 2.00 -7.62
N SER A 5 -12.05 0.75 -7.19
CA SER A 5 -12.02 0.41 -5.77
C SER A 5 -10.77 1.02 -5.14
N ARG A 6 -10.92 1.59 -3.94
CA ARG A 6 -9.84 2.31 -3.24
C ARG A 6 -9.55 1.70 -1.88
N THR A 7 -8.31 1.89 -1.43
CA THR A 7 -7.94 1.56 -0.05
C THR A 7 -8.43 2.67 0.87
N TYR A 8 -9.19 2.30 1.90
CA TYR A 8 -9.69 3.22 2.91
C TYR A 8 -8.74 3.26 4.11
N TRP A 9 -8.36 4.47 4.51
CA TRP A 9 -7.49 4.71 5.65
C TRP A 9 -8.33 5.25 6.81
N LEU A 10 -8.36 4.51 7.92
CA LEU A 10 -9.09 4.88 9.13
C LEU A 10 -8.10 5.52 10.11
N THR A 11 -8.01 6.84 10.04
CA THR A 11 -7.04 7.65 10.80
C THR A 11 -7.59 8.19 12.12
N THR A 12 -8.87 7.94 12.39
CA THR A 12 -9.58 8.39 13.60
C THR A 12 -10.31 7.22 14.23
N THR A 13 -10.42 7.19 15.55
CA THR A 13 -11.18 6.17 16.27
C THR A 13 -12.60 6.05 15.71
N CYS A 14 -13.02 4.83 15.37
CA CYS A 14 -14.32 4.60 14.76
C CYS A 14 -14.85 3.19 14.98
N ARG A 15 -16.17 3.03 14.83
CA ARG A 15 -16.84 1.74 14.82
C ARG A 15 -17.38 1.46 13.42
N ILE A 16 -17.04 0.31 12.87
CA ILE A 16 -17.57 -0.14 11.59
C ILE A 16 -18.72 -1.10 11.85
N ARG A 17 -19.86 -0.85 11.20
CA ARG A 17 -21.00 -1.76 11.18
C ARG A 17 -21.37 -2.11 9.75
N ARG A 18 -21.91 -3.31 9.56
CA ARG A 18 -22.54 -3.69 8.30
C ARG A 18 -23.95 -3.11 8.24
N LYS A 19 -24.32 -2.57 7.09
CA LYS A 19 -25.72 -2.33 6.68
C LYS A 19 -25.87 -2.82 5.25
N ASP A 20 -26.54 -3.96 5.08
CA ASP A 20 -26.72 -4.63 3.78
C ASP A 20 -25.38 -4.93 3.08
N GLU A 21 -25.16 -4.38 1.89
CA GLU A 21 -23.91 -4.46 1.10
C GLU A 21 -23.09 -3.17 1.25
N SER A 22 -23.12 -2.55 2.43
CA SER A 22 -22.36 -1.35 2.75
C SER A 22 -21.75 -1.43 4.15
N LEU A 23 -20.63 -0.74 4.30
CA LEU A 23 -20.02 -0.42 5.59
C LEU A 23 -20.58 0.92 6.08
N VAL A 24 -20.87 0.99 7.37
CA VAL A 24 -21.27 2.19 8.08
C VAL A 24 -20.16 2.51 9.06
N ILE A 25 -19.52 3.66 8.88
CA ILE A 25 -18.52 4.16 9.81
C ILE A 25 -19.20 5.12 10.77
N GLU A 26 -19.17 4.76 12.05
CA GLU A 26 -19.69 5.54 13.17
C GLU A 26 -18.50 6.12 13.94
N ARG A 27 -18.52 7.43 14.20
CA ARG A 27 -17.57 8.09 15.10
C ARG A 27 -18.35 8.95 16.09
N PRO A 28 -17.75 9.33 17.24
CA PRO A 28 -18.35 10.31 18.13
C PRO A 28 -18.65 11.63 17.37
N ASP A 29 -19.79 12.24 17.67
CA ASP A 29 -20.18 13.59 17.25
C ASP A 29 -20.10 13.90 15.74
N THR A 30 -20.20 12.88 14.90
CA THR A 30 -20.21 13.05 13.44
C THR A 30 -21.26 12.17 12.78
N ASP A 31 -21.73 12.61 11.62
CA ASP A 31 -22.67 11.85 10.83
C ASP A 31 -22.08 10.51 10.37
N LYS A 32 -22.95 9.51 10.32
CA LYS A 32 -22.59 8.17 9.87
C LYS A 32 -22.21 8.21 8.40
N VAL A 33 -21.04 7.66 8.08
CA VAL A 33 -20.58 7.58 6.69
C VAL A 33 -20.92 6.20 6.13
N HIS A 34 -21.64 6.19 5.00
CA HIS A 34 -22.00 4.97 4.28
C HIS A 34 -21.02 4.75 3.11
N ILE A 35 -20.42 3.56 3.07
CA ILE A 35 -19.46 3.16 2.03
C ILE A 35 -19.98 1.87 1.38
N PRO A 36 -20.33 1.89 0.08
CA PRO A 36 -20.65 0.67 -0.65
C PRO A 36 -19.47 -0.30 -0.62
N ILE A 37 -19.74 -1.59 -0.38
CA ILE A 37 -18.67 -2.59 -0.26
C ILE A 37 -17.88 -2.72 -1.57
N THR A 38 -18.52 -2.47 -2.71
CA THR A 38 -17.92 -2.48 -4.05
C THR A 38 -16.82 -1.43 -4.24
N ASP A 39 -16.84 -0.36 -3.45
CA ASP A 39 -15.87 0.73 -3.54
C ASP A 39 -14.60 0.44 -2.73
N VAL A 40 -14.63 -0.59 -1.89
CA VAL A 40 -13.57 -0.92 -0.94
C VAL A 40 -12.64 -1.96 -1.57
N ARG A 41 -11.36 -1.61 -1.69
CA ARG A 41 -10.31 -2.57 -2.08
C ARG A 41 -9.70 -3.24 -0.85
N ASP A 42 -9.22 -2.42 0.07
CA ASP A 42 -8.60 -2.82 1.34
C ASP A 42 -8.92 -1.76 2.38
N ILE A 43 -8.80 -2.11 3.66
CA ILE A 43 -8.93 -1.18 4.77
C ILE A 43 -7.62 -1.16 5.54
N VAL A 44 -7.15 0.03 5.90
CA VAL A 44 -6.00 0.22 6.79
C VAL A 44 -6.48 0.95 8.03
N ALA A 45 -6.44 0.29 9.18
CA ALA A 45 -6.80 0.83 10.49
C ALA A 45 -5.55 1.41 11.17
N CYS A 46 -5.44 2.74 11.16
CA CYS A 46 -4.35 3.48 11.78
C CYS A 46 -4.69 4.00 13.20
N ALA A 47 -5.96 3.91 13.59
CA ALA A 47 -6.47 4.27 14.90
C ALA A 47 -7.24 3.10 15.52
N GLU A 48 -7.78 3.28 16.72
CA GLU A 48 -8.64 2.28 17.37
C GLU A 48 -9.92 2.08 16.55
N VAL A 49 -10.16 0.83 16.10
CA VAL A 49 -11.32 0.50 15.28
C VAL A 49 -12.07 -0.68 15.86
N ASP A 50 -13.37 -0.48 16.11
CA ASP A 50 -14.29 -1.54 16.50
C ASP A 50 -14.91 -2.18 15.26
N ILE A 51 -14.74 -3.49 15.11
CA ILE A 51 -15.41 -4.31 14.09
C ILE A 51 -16.10 -5.50 14.74
N ASN A 52 -17.14 -6.03 14.08
CA ASN A 52 -17.82 -7.24 14.53
C ASN A 52 -17.81 -8.33 13.45
N THR A 53 -18.31 -9.50 13.80
CA THR A 53 -18.39 -10.68 12.91
C THR A 53 -19.19 -10.41 11.64
N ALA A 54 -20.21 -9.54 11.67
CA ALA A 54 -20.99 -9.19 10.48
C ALA A 54 -20.19 -8.39 9.45
N VAL A 55 -19.32 -7.47 9.91
CA VAL A 55 -18.37 -6.75 9.04
C VAL A 55 -17.34 -7.72 8.49
N VAL A 56 -16.73 -8.54 9.35
CA VAL A 56 -15.74 -9.55 8.94
C VAL A 56 -16.31 -10.49 7.87
N ALA A 57 -17.53 -10.98 8.04
CA ALA A 57 -18.18 -11.85 7.07
C ALA A 57 -18.43 -11.16 5.71
N LEU A 58 -18.82 -9.89 5.72
CA LEU A 58 -19.01 -9.11 4.49
C LEU A 58 -17.68 -8.92 3.75
N LEU A 59 -16.64 -8.49 4.47
CA LEU A 59 -15.31 -8.29 3.90
C LEU A 59 -14.75 -9.59 3.32
N ASN A 60 -14.92 -10.71 4.02
CA ASN A 60 -14.49 -12.02 3.54
C ASN A 60 -15.21 -12.42 2.24
N ARG A 61 -16.53 -12.22 2.16
CA ARG A 61 -17.33 -12.49 0.95
C ARG A 61 -16.82 -11.70 -0.27
N HIS A 62 -16.37 -10.48 -0.04
CA HIS A 62 -15.88 -9.56 -1.09
C HIS A 62 -14.36 -9.55 -1.25
N ARG A 63 -13.63 -10.43 -0.55
CA ARG A 63 -12.16 -10.54 -0.60
C ARG A 63 -11.43 -9.24 -0.24
N ILE A 64 -11.93 -8.54 0.77
CA ILE A 64 -11.36 -7.29 1.28
C ILE A 64 -10.58 -7.59 2.57
N ASN A 65 -9.30 -7.22 2.58
CA ASN A 65 -8.46 -7.37 3.77
C ASN A 65 -8.53 -6.14 4.67
N ILE A 66 -8.32 -6.34 5.97
CA ILE A 66 -8.06 -5.25 6.93
C ILE A 66 -6.63 -5.37 7.43
N HIS A 67 -5.86 -4.30 7.30
CA HIS A 67 -4.53 -4.13 7.90
C HIS A 67 -4.64 -3.29 9.17
N LEU A 68 -4.02 -3.76 10.25
CA LEU A 68 -4.08 -3.13 11.57
C LEU A 68 -2.69 -2.56 11.89
N LEU A 69 -2.65 -1.31 12.32
CA LEU A 69 -1.44 -0.68 12.84
C LEU A 69 -1.54 -0.53 14.36
N SER A 70 -0.39 -0.57 15.02
CA SER A 70 -0.26 -0.28 16.45
C SER A 70 -0.44 1.22 16.70
N HIS A 71 -0.59 1.59 17.97
CA HIS A 71 -0.60 3.00 18.38
C HIS A 71 0.64 3.79 17.91
N TYR A 72 1.79 3.11 17.72
CA TYR A 72 3.04 3.72 17.25
C TYR A 72 3.20 3.69 15.73
N GLY A 73 2.22 3.16 14.99
CA GLY A 73 2.25 3.07 13.53
C GLY A 73 2.95 1.82 12.98
N ASP A 74 3.45 0.93 13.83
CA ASP A 74 3.98 -0.35 13.39
C ASP A 74 2.86 -1.27 12.90
N TYR A 75 3.17 -2.15 11.96
CA TYR A 75 2.20 -3.13 11.49
C TYR A 75 1.89 -4.15 12.60
N ALA A 76 0.66 -4.12 13.12
CA ALA A 76 0.21 -5.01 14.19
C ALA A 76 -0.34 -6.34 13.68
N GLY A 77 -0.82 -6.38 12.44
CA GLY A 77 -1.31 -7.59 11.80
C GLY A 77 -2.36 -7.33 10.73
N SER A 78 -3.03 -8.39 10.28
CA SER A 78 -4.14 -8.26 9.34
C SER A 78 -5.18 -9.35 9.55
N LEU A 79 -6.43 -8.97 9.28
CA LEU A 79 -7.51 -9.92 9.07
C LEU A 79 -7.58 -10.18 7.57
N LEU A 80 -7.01 -11.32 7.17
CA LEU A 80 -7.02 -11.76 5.78
C LEU A 80 -8.30 -12.53 5.49
N THR A 81 -8.83 -12.34 4.29
CA THR A 81 -9.99 -13.12 3.83
C THR A 81 -9.60 -14.59 3.69
N SER A 82 -10.53 -15.51 3.95
CA SER A 82 -10.27 -16.93 3.80
C SER A 82 -9.96 -17.24 2.33
N ASP A 83 -8.80 -17.82 2.09
CA ASP A 83 -8.33 -18.20 0.77
C ASP A 83 -9.30 -19.21 0.13
N THR A 84 -10.12 -18.71 -0.80
CA THR A 84 -10.98 -19.55 -1.65
C THR A 84 -10.40 -19.73 -3.06
N SER A 85 -9.25 -19.11 -3.36
CA SER A 85 -8.75 -19.02 -4.73
C SER A 85 -7.23 -19.12 -4.86
N THR A 86 -6.53 -19.76 -3.92
CA THR A 86 -5.18 -20.23 -4.21
C THR A 86 -5.35 -21.52 -5.00
N SER A 87 -4.94 -21.52 -6.27
CA SER A 87 -4.93 -22.78 -7.01
C SER A 87 -4.01 -23.73 -6.19
N GLY A 88 -4.56 -24.86 -5.73
CA GLY A 88 -3.79 -25.80 -4.91
C GLY A 88 -2.48 -26.19 -5.60
N GLU A 89 -2.52 -26.24 -6.94
CA GLU A 89 -1.35 -26.44 -7.80
C GLU A 89 -0.28 -25.35 -7.61
N THR A 90 -0.65 -24.07 -7.56
CA THR A 90 0.30 -22.98 -7.32
C THR A 90 0.97 -23.09 -5.95
N VAL A 91 0.19 -23.37 -4.89
CA VAL A 91 0.74 -23.52 -3.53
C VAL A 91 1.71 -24.70 -3.47
N LEU A 92 1.34 -25.84 -4.06
CA LEU A 92 2.20 -27.01 -4.13
C LEU A 92 3.46 -26.76 -4.95
N ALA A 93 3.35 -26.05 -6.08
CA ALA A 93 4.51 -25.66 -6.89
C ALA A 93 5.45 -24.72 -6.13
N GLN A 94 4.91 -23.74 -5.38
CA GLN A 94 5.69 -22.86 -4.51
C GLN A 94 6.42 -23.66 -3.42
N ALA A 95 5.72 -24.58 -2.74
CA ALA A 95 6.30 -25.42 -1.70
C ALA A 95 7.41 -26.33 -2.25
N ARG A 96 7.18 -27.00 -3.39
CA ARG A 96 8.19 -27.83 -4.07
C ARG A 96 9.42 -27.01 -4.48
N THR A 97 9.20 -25.81 -4.99
CA THR A 97 10.27 -24.92 -5.43
C THR A 97 11.09 -24.39 -4.25
N ALA A 98 10.44 -24.07 -3.13
CA ALA A 98 11.12 -23.67 -1.91
C ALA A 98 11.98 -24.80 -1.31
N GLY A 99 11.54 -26.06 -1.45
CA GLY A 99 12.28 -27.24 -1.01
C GLY A 99 13.43 -27.67 -1.92
N ASP A 100 13.53 -27.16 -3.15
CA ASP A 100 14.64 -27.42 -4.08
C ASP A 100 15.73 -26.33 -3.90
N PRO A 101 16.91 -26.64 -3.33
CA PRO A 101 17.94 -25.65 -3.07
C PRO A 101 18.44 -24.93 -4.33
N THR A 102 18.48 -25.62 -5.47
CA THR A 102 18.98 -25.04 -6.73
C THR A 102 17.99 -24.00 -7.25
N ARG A 103 16.70 -24.32 -7.26
CA ARG A 103 15.65 -23.39 -7.72
C ARG A 103 15.44 -22.25 -6.75
N SER A 104 15.42 -22.55 -5.45
CA SER A 104 15.28 -21.54 -4.39
C SER A 104 16.41 -20.52 -4.45
N LEU A 105 17.66 -20.97 -4.61
CA LEU A 105 18.81 -20.07 -4.73
C LEU A 105 18.77 -19.21 -6.00
N ALA A 106 18.32 -19.77 -7.12
CA ALA A 106 18.16 -19.02 -8.37
C ALA A 106 17.12 -17.89 -8.22
N ILE A 107 15.99 -18.17 -7.56
CA ILE A 107 14.96 -17.17 -7.26
C ILE A 107 15.50 -16.11 -6.29
N ALA A 108 16.18 -16.52 -5.22
CA ALA A 108 16.76 -15.60 -4.25
C ALA A 108 17.75 -14.62 -4.89
N ARG A 109 18.63 -15.11 -5.78
CA ARG A 109 19.55 -14.26 -6.54
C ARG A 109 18.80 -13.26 -7.41
N SER A 110 17.80 -13.73 -8.16
CA SER A 110 16.98 -12.87 -9.02
C SER A 110 16.26 -11.75 -8.24
N LEU A 111 15.76 -12.05 -7.03
CA LEU A 111 15.14 -11.06 -6.14
C LEU A 111 16.15 -9.99 -5.71
N VAL A 112 17.37 -10.39 -5.32
CA VAL A 112 18.43 -9.45 -4.92
C VAL A 112 18.87 -8.59 -6.09
N ASP A 113 19.10 -9.19 -7.26
CA ASP A 113 19.51 -8.47 -8.47
C ASP A 113 18.45 -7.46 -8.91
N SER A 114 17.17 -7.85 -8.84
CA SER A 114 16.04 -6.98 -9.15
C SER A 114 15.91 -5.83 -8.14
N CYS A 115 16.12 -6.10 -6.85
CA CYS A 115 16.14 -5.08 -5.81
C CYS A 115 17.26 -4.06 -6.05
N ALA A 116 18.48 -4.53 -6.29
CA ALA A 116 19.64 -3.68 -6.59
C ALA A 116 19.40 -2.83 -7.85
N PHE A 117 18.81 -3.43 -8.89
CA PHE A 117 18.41 -2.72 -10.11
C PHE A 117 17.39 -1.61 -9.82
N ASN A 118 16.34 -1.91 -9.03
CA ASN A 118 15.30 -0.95 -8.68
C ASN A 118 15.85 0.21 -7.85
N VAL A 119 16.68 -0.08 -6.84
CA VAL A 119 17.38 0.95 -6.05
C VAL A 119 18.22 1.84 -6.96
N ARG A 120 19.09 1.25 -7.80
CA ARG A 120 19.92 1.99 -8.77
C ARG A 120 19.09 2.81 -9.75
N ARG A 121 17.87 2.40 -10.07
CA ARG A 121 16.98 3.14 -10.99
C ARG A 121 16.29 4.34 -10.32
N VAL A 122 16.04 4.28 -9.01
CA VAL A 122 15.39 5.35 -8.24
C VAL A 122 16.41 6.38 -7.76
N THR A 123 17.57 5.96 -7.26
CA THR A 123 18.57 6.87 -6.65
C THR A 123 19.04 8.01 -7.58
N PRO A 124 19.36 7.80 -8.88
CA PRO A 124 19.77 8.87 -9.78
C PRO A 124 18.69 9.92 -10.03
N ARG A 125 17.40 9.54 -9.88
CA ARG A 125 16.27 10.46 -10.00
C ARG A 125 16.10 11.37 -8.79
N MET A 126 16.54 10.92 -7.61
CA MET A 126 16.46 11.69 -6.36
C MET A 126 17.68 12.58 -6.10
N GLY A 127 18.74 12.46 -6.90
CA GLY A 127 20.03 13.08 -6.62
C GLY A 127 20.78 13.57 -7.86
N THR A 128 20.11 14.29 -8.77
CA THR A 128 20.77 15.27 -9.66
C THR A 128 19.82 16.42 -10.04
N HIS A 129 19.29 17.14 -9.05
CA HIS A 129 19.22 18.61 -9.21
C HIS A 129 20.64 19.14 -9.00
N ASN A 130 21.45 18.94 -10.02
CA ASN A 130 22.70 19.66 -10.18
C ASN A 130 22.30 21.14 -10.22
N HIS A 131 22.58 21.88 -9.15
CA HIS A 131 22.74 23.32 -9.21
C HIS A 131 23.86 23.61 -10.20
N ARG A 132 23.55 23.57 -11.50
CA ARG A 132 24.24 24.36 -12.49
C ARG A 132 23.89 25.80 -12.16
N THR A 133 24.66 26.39 -11.27
CA THR A 133 24.85 27.83 -11.26
C THR A 133 25.10 28.23 -12.72
N PRO A 134 24.30 29.13 -13.30
CA PRO A 134 24.65 29.68 -14.59
C PRO A 134 25.96 30.44 -14.34
N ARG A 135 27.05 29.97 -14.94
CA ARG A 135 28.28 30.77 -15.07
C ARG A 135 27.91 31.95 -15.97
N HIS A 136 27.35 32.99 -15.38
CA HIS A 136 27.27 34.28 -16.03
C HIS A 136 28.72 34.80 -16.08
N PRO A 137 29.29 35.06 -17.26
CA PRO A 137 30.54 35.79 -17.31
C PRO A 137 30.25 37.20 -16.79
N LEU A 138 30.87 37.56 -15.67
CA LEU A 138 31.01 38.95 -15.23
C LEU A 138 31.79 39.69 -16.32
N THR A 139 31.07 40.29 -17.26
CA THR A 139 31.58 41.36 -18.11
C THR A 139 31.02 42.65 -17.55
N THR A 140 31.78 43.26 -16.63
CA THR A 140 31.59 44.67 -16.29
C THR A 140 32.20 45.54 -17.39
N PRO A 141 31.59 46.70 -17.70
CA PRO A 141 31.92 47.48 -18.87
C PRO A 141 33.08 48.43 -18.58
N THR A 142 34.14 48.38 -19.39
CA THR A 142 35.09 49.50 -19.50
C THR A 142 34.72 50.31 -20.73
N LYS A 143 33.89 51.34 -20.54
CA LYS A 143 33.91 52.52 -21.40
C LYS A 143 35.19 53.29 -21.06
N HIS A 144 35.98 53.65 -22.07
CA HIS A 144 36.57 54.98 -22.20
C HIS A 144 37.06 55.20 -23.66
N PRO A 145 37.23 56.48 -24.07
CA PRO A 145 36.97 56.97 -25.41
C PRO A 145 38.23 57.15 -26.24
N GLY A 146 38.06 57.21 -27.55
CA GLY A 146 39.07 57.53 -28.55
C GLY A 146 38.47 57.41 -29.93
#